data_AF-A0AAW7F0H6-F1
#
_entry.id   AF-A0AAW7F0H6-F1
#
_cell.length_a   1.000
_cell.length_b   1.000
_cell.length_c   1.000
_cell.angle_alpha   90.00
_cell.angle_beta   90.00
_cell.angle_gamma   90.00
#
_symmetry.space_group_name_H-M   'P 1'
#
loop_
_entity.id
_entity.type
_entity.pdbx_description
1 polymer ?
#
loop_
_entity_poly.entity_id
_entity_poly.type
_entity_poly.pdbx_seq_one_letter_code
_entity_poly.pdbx_strand_id
1 'polypeptide(L)'
;MQPNDITFFQRFQDDILAGRKTITIRDESESHFKAGDILRVGRFEDEGYFCTIEVVGTSTVTLDTLTEKHARQENMTLEELKHVIAGIYPDQTQFYVIDFKCL
;
A
#
# COMPACT_ATOMS: atom_id res chain seq x y z
N MET A 1 5.33 -22.85 -1.43
CA MET A 1 5.58 -21.47 -0.95
C MET A 1 4.23 -20.88 -0.61
N GLN A 2 4.07 -20.26 0.55
CA GLN A 2 2.84 -19.52 0.84
C GLN A 2 2.79 -18.30 -0.08
N PRO A 3 1.67 -18.04 -0.77
CA PRO A 3 1.49 -16.79 -1.50
C PRO A 3 1.61 -15.61 -0.53
N ASN A 4 2.13 -14.48 -1.00
CA ASN A 4 2.10 -13.25 -0.21
C ASN A 4 0.68 -12.69 -0.24
N ASP A 5 0.22 -12.16 0.88
CA ASP A 5 -1.10 -11.55 0.96
C ASP A 5 -1.14 -10.19 0.26
N ILE A 6 0.01 -9.49 0.26
CA ILE A 6 0.14 -8.15 -0.30
C ILE A 6 1.55 -7.94 -0.85
N THR A 7 1.66 -7.15 -1.93
CA THR A 7 2.97 -6.82 -2.53
C THR A 7 3.25 -5.33 -2.58
N PHE A 8 4.51 -4.95 -2.44
CA PHE A 8 4.99 -3.57 -2.51
C PHE A 8 6.20 -3.47 -3.43
N PHE A 9 6.38 -2.33 -4.08
CA PHE A 9 7.59 -2.06 -4.84
C PHE A 9 8.82 -2.12 -3.93
N GLN A 10 9.93 -2.67 -4.45
CA GLN A 10 11.18 -2.78 -3.70
C GLN A 10 11.64 -1.45 -3.07
N ARG A 11 11.39 -0.30 -3.72
CA ARG A 11 11.72 1.03 -3.16
C ARG A 11 11.07 1.32 -1.80
N PHE A 12 9.93 0.70 -1.51
CA PHE A 12 9.22 0.87 -0.24
C PHE A 12 9.66 -0.11 0.84
N GLN A 13 10.48 -1.11 0.50
CA GLN A 13 10.95 -2.13 1.44
C GLN A 13 11.62 -1.50 2.66
N ASP A 14 12.58 -0.60 2.43
CA ASP A 14 13.33 0.07 3.51
C ASP A 14 12.43 1.02 4.32
N ASP A 15 11.45 1.66 3.69
CA ASP A 15 10.53 2.56 4.39
C ASP A 15 9.53 1.80 5.27
N ILE A 16 9.08 0.62 4.84
CA ILE A 16 8.21 -0.26 5.63
C ILE A 16 8.99 -0.84 6.80
N LEU A 17 10.19 -1.36 6.55
CA LEU A 17 11.07 -1.92 7.59
C LEU A 17 11.49 -0.86 8.61
N ALA A 18 11.71 0.39 8.17
CA ALA A 18 12.01 1.51 9.06
C ALA A 18 10.77 2.10 9.76
N GLY A 19 9.57 1.62 9.45
CA GLY A 19 8.31 2.16 9.98
C GLY A 19 8.00 3.59 9.53
N ARG A 20 8.65 4.07 8.46
CA ARG A 20 8.37 5.38 7.84
C ARG A 20 7.10 5.32 6.99
N LYS A 21 6.86 4.18 6.35
CA LYS A 21 5.65 3.91 5.57
C LYS A 21 4.69 3.04 6.38
N THR A 22 3.60 3.65 6.81
CA THR A 22 2.56 3.02 7.65
C THR A 22 1.21 2.95 6.95
N ILE A 23 1.09 3.47 5.72
CA ILE A 23 -0.13 3.43 4.92
C ILE A 23 0.14 2.82 3.54
N THR A 24 -0.84 2.11 3.00
CA THR A 24 -0.85 1.60 1.62
C THR A 24 -2.20 1.90 0.98
N ILE A 25 -2.22 2.07 -0.33
CA ILE A 25 -3.44 2.35 -1.10
C ILE A 25 -3.70 1.15 -2.00
N ARG A 26 -4.92 0.62 -1.95
CA ARG A 26 -5.36 -0.59 -2.63
C ARG A 26 -6.70 -0.39 -3.33
N ASP A 27 -7.07 -1.29 -4.22
CA ASP A 27 -8.37 -1.29 -4.87
C ASP A 27 -9.44 -2.01 -4.02
N GLU A 28 -10.67 -2.08 -4.54
CA GLU A 28 -11.78 -2.78 -3.89
C GLU A 28 -11.52 -4.27 -3.69
N SER A 29 -10.77 -4.93 -4.59
CA SER A 29 -10.46 -6.35 -4.47
C SER A 29 -9.66 -6.67 -3.19
N GLU A 30 -8.77 -5.74 -2.82
CA GLU A 30 -7.91 -5.80 -1.64
C GLU A 30 -8.50 -5.01 -0.44
N SER A 31 -9.79 -4.63 -0.48
CA SER A 31 -10.46 -3.91 0.62
C SER A 31 -10.90 -4.81 1.79
N HIS A 32 -10.78 -6.12 1.64
CA HIS A 32 -11.29 -7.11 2.59
C HIS A 32 -10.48 -7.20 3.90
N PHE A 33 -9.31 -6.55 3.94
CA PHE A 33 -8.45 -6.50 5.12
C PHE A 33 -9.07 -5.68 6.26
N LYS A 34 -8.88 -6.15 7.49
CA LYS A 34 -9.43 -5.55 8.71
C LYS A 34 -8.32 -5.28 9.72
N ALA A 35 -8.56 -4.32 10.61
CA ALA A 35 -7.68 -4.07 11.75
C ALA A 35 -7.47 -5.36 12.57
N GLY A 36 -6.21 -5.69 12.83
CA GLY A 36 -5.76 -6.93 13.46
C GLY A 36 -5.34 -8.03 12.49
N ASP A 37 -5.56 -7.87 11.17
CA ASP A 37 -5.09 -8.84 10.19
C ASP A 37 -3.56 -8.78 10.05
N ILE A 38 -2.93 -9.95 9.98
CA ILE A 38 -1.49 -10.10 9.79
C ILE A 38 -1.25 -10.49 8.34
N LEU A 39 -0.60 -9.61 7.58
CA LEU A 39 -0.38 -9.78 6.15
C LEU A 39 1.08 -10.02 5.83
N ARG A 40 1.31 -11.03 5.00
CA ARG A 40 2.62 -11.37 4.47
C ARG A 40 2.98 -10.44 3.32
N VAL A 41 4.07 -9.71 3.46
CA VAL A 41 4.50 -8.70 2.49
C VAL A 41 5.56 -9.26 1.55
N GLY A 42 5.26 -9.20 0.25
CA GLY A 42 6.16 -9.55 -0.85
C GLY A 42 6.62 -8.33 -1.66
N ARG A 43 7.72 -8.49 -2.38
CA ARG A 43 8.15 -7.53 -3.40
C ARG A 43 7.32 -7.69 -4.67
N PHE A 44 6.92 -6.60 -5.29
CA PHE A 44 6.13 -6.62 -6.52
C PHE A 44 6.91 -7.17 -7.73
N GLU A 45 8.24 -6.95 -7.79
CA GLU A 45 9.06 -7.39 -8.93
C GLU A 45 9.31 -8.90 -9.01
N ASP A 46 9.47 -9.57 -7.86
CA ASP A 46 9.89 -10.99 -7.79
C ASP A 46 9.05 -11.84 -6.82
N GLU A 47 7.97 -11.27 -6.27
CA GLU A 47 7.14 -11.88 -5.21
C GLU A 47 7.96 -12.34 -4.00
N GLY A 48 9.14 -11.76 -3.81
CA GLY A 48 10.04 -12.11 -2.73
C GLY A 48 9.46 -11.62 -1.40
N TYR A 49 9.10 -12.55 -0.51
CA TYR A 49 8.74 -12.22 0.87
C TYR A 49 9.87 -11.44 1.54
N PHE A 50 9.53 -10.33 2.21
CA PHE A 50 10.51 -9.57 2.98
C PHE A 50 10.09 -9.29 4.42
N CYS A 51 8.83 -8.97 4.70
CA CYS A 51 8.37 -8.72 6.06
C CYS A 51 6.91 -9.09 6.26
N THR A 52 6.46 -9.04 7.51
CA THR A 52 5.05 -9.21 7.87
C THR A 52 4.57 -7.92 8.51
N ILE A 53 3.35 -7.50 8.17
CA ILE A 53 2.73 -6.28 8.70
C ILE A 53 1.42 -6.64 9.40
N GLU A 54 1.05 -5.85 10.40
CA GLU A 54 -0.26 -5.91 11.03
C GLU A 54 -1.08 -4.71 10.56
N VAL A 55 -2.31 -4.96 10.12
CA VAL A 55 -3.26 -3.91 9.76
C VAL A 55 -3.77 -3.24 11.03
N VAL A 56 -3.62 -1.93 11.12
CA VAL A 56 -4.08 -1.10 12.25
C VAL A 56 -5.45 -0.50 11.96
N GLY A 57 -5.74 -0.20 10.69
CA GLY A 57 -6.99 0.44 10.29
C GLY A 57 -7.19 0.47 8.79
N THR A 58 -8.40 0.80 8.36
CA THR A 58 -8.73 0.99 6.94
C THR A 58 -9.57 2.25 6.76
N SER A 59 -9.35 2.95 5.65
CA SER A 59 -10.00 4.18 5.23
C SER A 59 -10.24 4.14 3.72
N THR A 60 -11.13 4.98 3.19
CA THR A 60 -11.43 5.05 1.75
C THR A 60 -11.06 6.41 1.18
N VAL A 61 -10.39 6.43 0.03
CA VAL A 61 -10.02 7.65 -0.70
C VAL A 61 -10.29 7.46 -2.19
N THR A 62 -10.55 8.52 -2.93
CA THR A 62 -10.64 8.49 -4.39
C THR A 62 -9.45 9.18 -5.04
N LEU A 63 -9.18 8.90 -6.32
CA LEU A 63 -8.07 9.53 -7.07
C LEU A 63 -8.13 11.06 -7.04
N ASP A 64 -9.35 11.62 -7.02
CA ASP A 64 -9.62 13.06 -6.93
C ASP A 64 -9.37 13.64 -5.53
N THR A 65 -9.56 12.83 -4.49
CA THR A 65 -9.29 13.23 -3.09
C THR A 65 -7.82 13.07 -2.71
N LEU A 66 -7.00 12.42 -3.55
CA LEU A 66 -5.55 12.39 -3.35
C LEU A 66 -5.00 13.81 -3.45
N THR A 67 -4.44 14.25 -2.33
CA THR A 67 -3.77 15.55 -2.22
C THR A 67 -2.27 15.37 -2.11
N GLU A 68 -1.50 16.45 -2.31
CA GLU A 68 -0.05 16.45 -2.11
C GLU A 68 0.36 15.98 -0.71
N LYS A 69 -0.52 16.07 0.29
CA LYS A 69 -0.28 15.53 1.62
C LYS A 69 -0.10 14.01 1.59
N HIS A 70 -0.92 13.31 0.81
CA HIS A 70 -0.81 11.85 0.62
C HIS A 70 0.47 11.52 -0.14
N ALA A 71 0.79 12.29 -1.17
CA ALA A 71 2.03 12.13 -1.93
C ALA A 71 3.28 12.33 -1.06
N ARG A 72 3.28 13.34 -0.17
CA ARG A 72 4.36 13.56 0.81
C ARG A 72 4.53 12.39 1.78
N GLN A 73 3.44 11.77 2.24
CA GLN A 73 3.52 10.57 3.08
C GLN A 73 4.10 9.37 2.32
N GLU A 74 3.88 9.34 1.01
CA GLU A 74 4.43 8.35 0.08
C GLU A 74 5.83 8.73 -0.45
N ASN A 75 6.41 9.81 0.07
CA ASN A 75 7.70 10.38 -0.36
C ASN A 75 7.81 10.59 -1.88
N MET A 76 6.72 10.99 -2.52
CA MET A 76 6.61 11.20 -3.96
C MET A 76 5.77 12.43 -4.29
N THR A 77 5.77 12.82 -5.56
CA THR A 77 4.89 13.89 -6.06
C THR A 77 3.47 13.36 -6.29
N LEU A 78 2.47 14.26 -6.28
CA LEU A 78 1.07 13.88 -6.53
C LEU A 78 0.90 13.23 -7.92
N GLU A 79 1.63 13.72 -8.92
CA GLU A 79 1.64 13.14 -10.26
C GLU A 79 2.23 11.73 -10.27
N GLU A 80 3.37 11.49 -9.60
CA GLU A 80 3.94 10.15 -9.48
C GLU A 80 3.01 9.20 -8.73
N LEU A 81 2.37 9.65 -7.64
CA LEU A 81 1.42 8.84 -6.89
C LEU A 81 0.25 8.43 -7.80
N LYS A 82 -0.33 9.39 -8.53
CA LYS A 82 -1.41 9.11 -9.48
C LYS A 82 -0.94 8.20 -10.61
N HIS A 83 0.27 8.37 -11.12
CA HIS A 83 0.81 7.55 -12.20
C HIS A 83 1.04 6.10 -11.76
N VAL A 84 1.57 5.90 -10.55
CA VAL A 84 1.77 4.58 -9.96
C VAL A 84 0.43 3.90 -9.73
N ILE A 85 -0.54 4.62 -9.15
CA ILE A 85 -1.89 4.09 -8.90
C ILE A 85 -2.58 3.75 -10.22
N ALA A 86 -2.53 4.63 -11.22
CA ALA A 86 -3.12 4.38 -12.54
C ALA A 86 -2.41 3.24 -13.31
N GLY A 87 -1.11 3.02 -13.06
CA GLY A 87 -0.36 1.92 -13.64
C GLY A 87 -0.71 0.56 -13.03
N ILE A 88 -1.05 0.52 -11.74
CA ILE A 88 -1.48 -0.71 -11.06
C ILE A 88 -2.98 -0.96 -11.24
N TYR A 89 -3.80 0.10 -11.16
CA TYR A 89 -5.25 0.05 -11.18
C TYR A 89 -5.82 1.09 -12.18
N PRO A 90 -5.73 0.84 -13.50
CA PRO A 90 -6.13 1.80 -14.52
C PRO A 90 -7.65 2.12 -14.52
N ASP A 91 -8.48 1.20 -14.05
CA ASP A 91 -9.95 1.30 -14.11
C ASP A 91 -10.62 1.62 -12.76
N GLN A 92 -9.83 1.92 -11.72
CA GLN A 92 -10.34 2.21 -10.38
C GLN A 92 -10.31 3.71 -10.09
N THR A 93 -11.43 4.22 -9.58
CA THR A 93 -11.58 5.61 -9.14
C THR A 93 -11.62 5.73 -7.62
N GLN A 94 -12.01 4.65 -6.95
CA GLN A 94 -12.06 4.53 -5.50
C GLN A 94 -10.99 3.55 -5.02
N PHE A 95 -10.31 3.96 -3.97
CA PHE A 95 -9.21 3.25 -3.34
C PHE A 95 -9.45 3.12 -1.84
N TYR A 96 -8.78 2.13 -1.26
CA TYR A 96 -8.82 1.81 0.15
C TYR A 96 -7.42 2.03 0.71
N VAL A 97 -7.31 2.96 1.65
CA VAL A 97 -6.10 3.19 2.41
C VAL A 97 -6.09 2.24 3.59
N ILE A 98 -5.06 1.43 3.70
CA ILE A 98 -4.86 0.51 4.81
C ILE A 98 -3.71 1.05 5.64
N ASP A 99 -4.01 1.39 6.88
CA ASP A 99 -3.01 1.68 7.90
C ASP A 99 -2.46 0.35 8.42
N PHE A 100 -1.14 0.22 8.42
CA PHE A 100 -0.45 -0.96 8.89
C PHE A 100 0.81 -0.58 9.67
N LYS A 101 1.32 -1.54 10.41
CA LYS A 101 2.56 -1.43 11.16
C LYS A 101 3.44 -2.65 10.89
N CYS A 102 4.73 -2.42 10.65
CA CYS A 102 5.70 -3.52 10.57
C CYS A 102 5.82 -4.19 11.95
N LEU A 103 5.76 -5.52 11.96
CA LEU A 103 5.99 -6.36 13.13
C LEU A 103 7.48 -6.70 13.29
#